data_AF-A0A9P8L8Q8-F1
#
_entry.id   AF-A0A9P8L8Q8-F1
#
_cell.length_a   1.000
_cell.length_b   1.000
_cell.length_c   1.000
_cell.angle_alpha   90.00
_cell.angle_beta   90.00
_cell.angle_gamma   90.00
#
_symmetry.space_group_name_H-M   'P 1'
#
loop_
_entity.id
_entity.type
_entity.pdbx_description
1 polymer ?
#
loop_
_entity_poly.entity_id
_entity_poly.type
_entity_poly.pdbx_seq_one_letter_code
_entity_poly.pdbx_strand_id
1 'polypeptide(L)'
;MWLLCSPPKGLDQPLHLPSKVTSSGSLFYFKRSRKPELAGDATNCLSCPAETECQYSAKRIYYDMLLKKGTTSWPVSIVVPDIEECNSLETARERLMQKLGEDYTAEMSQGDIDSRPWYGRCVYEAGNDVCDDQTVTITWEEDTLPETNAGSGNGGHKRPKVRHGKSATIRMVAFTEKICERRTRVYGTKGELETDSSTIRIYNFASGEAETLRPHLAEGGHGGGDGGLARQFVLAIDAVKNNGMSVDEAQRTFVGCTLEDVIRSHAMVFAAEDARRGGRVVDWAEWWDKEVKG
;
A
#
# COMPACT_ATOMS: atom_id res chain seq x y z
N MET A 1 -8.56 -12.46 -1.30
CA MET A 1 -9.79 -11.68 -1.11
C MET A 1 -9.48 -10.29 -1.62
N TRP A 2 -10.06 -9.90 -2.76
CA TRP A 2 -9.82 -8.59 -3.37
C TRP A 2 -10.91 -7.61 -2.93
N LEU A 3 -10.53 -6.46 -2.37
CA LEU A 3 -11.34 -5.25 -2.11
C LEU A 3 -12.83 -5.47 -1.76
N LEU A 4 -13.18 -6.41 -0.87
CA LEU A 4 -14.57 -6.73 -0.51
C LEU A 4 -15.44 -7.24 -1.69
N CYS A 5 -14.82 -7.66 -2.80
CA CYS A 5 -15.47 -8.17 -4.00
C CYS A 5 -15.69 -9.70 -3.94
N SER A 6 -14.79 -10.41 -3.25
CA SER A 6 -14.86 -11.87 -3.14
C SER A 6 -16.04 -12.30 -2.25
N PRO A 7 -16.81 -13.34 -2.64
CA PRO A 7 -17.85 -13.88 -1.77
C PRO A 7 -17.23 -14.50 -0.50
N PRO A 8 -18.03 -14.69 0.56
CA PRO A 8 -17.61 -15.45 1.72
C PRO A 8 -17.12 -16.86 1.33
N LYS A 9 -16.13 -17.38 2.06
CA LYS A 9 -15.60 -18.74 1.84
C LYS A 9 -16.76 -19.75 1.87
N GLY A 10 -16.78 -20.65 0.89
CA GLY A 10 -17.79 -21.71 0.78
C GLY A 10 -19.13 -21.28 0.14
N LEU A 11 -19.27 -20.03 -0.30
CA LEU A 11 -20.42 -19.59 -1.09
C LEU A 11 -20.05 -19.47 -2.57
N ASP A 12 -20.76 -20.22 -3.40
CA ASP A 12 -20.69 -20.10 -4.87
C ASP A 12 -21.57 -18.94 -5.33
N GLN A 13 -21.03 -17.72 -5.24
CA GLN A 13 -21.70 -16.49 -5.64
C GLN A 13 -20.78 -15.68 -6.57
N PRO A 14 -21.35 -14.95 -7.54
CA PRO A 14 -20.55 -14.07 -8.39
C PRO A 14 -19.89 -12.97 -7.56
N LEU A 15 -18.76 -12.46 -8.06
CA LEU A 15 -18.05 -11.35 -7.46
C LEU A 15 -18.94 -10.11 -7.38
N HIS A 16 -18.73 -9.29 -6.34
CA HIS A 16 -19.30 -7.93 -6.28
C HIS A 16 -18.29 -6.97 -6.84
N LEU A 17 -18.33 -6.71 -8.14
CA LEU A 17 -17.39 -5.80 -8.76
C LEU A 17 -17.75 -4.34 -8.45
N PRO A 18 -16.75 -3.43 -8.33
CA PRO A 18 -17.00 -2.00 -8.19
C PRO A 18 -17.88 -1.48 -9.33
N SER A 19 -18.71 -0.48 -9.04
CA SER A 19 -19.43 0.29 -10.04
C SER A 19 -18.62 1.51 -10.46
N LYS A 20 -18.17 2.32 -9.49
CA LYS A 20 -17.52 3.59 -9.75
C LYS A 20 -16.29 3.80 -8.88
N VAL A 21 -15.36 4.56 -9.44
CA VAL A 21 -14.13 4.98 -8.78
C VAL A 21 -13.99 6.50 -8.93
N THR A 22 -13.70 7.16 -7.83
CA THR A 22 -13.29 8.57 -7.81
C THR A 22 -11.98 8.68 -7.05
N SER A 23 -11.13 9.62 -7.46
CA SER A 23 -9.89 9.90 -6.75
C SER A 23 -9.56 11.39 -6.83
N SER A 24 -9.07 11.92 -5.72
CA SER A 24 -8.61 13.29 -5.61
C SER A 24 -7.34 13.31 -4.76
N GLY A 25 -6.36 14.09 -5.17
CA GLY A 25 -5.07 14.17 -4.49
C GLY A 25 -4.01 14.78 -5.40
N SER A 26 -2.93 15.25 -4.78
CA SER A 26 -1.79 15.82 -5.48
C SER A 26 -0.55 15.72 -4.60
N LEU A 27 0.60 16.00 -5.21
CA LEU A 27 1.77 16.45 -4.49
C LEU A 27 1.60 17.92 -4.09
N PHE A 28 1.40 18.20 -2.81
CA PHE A 28 1.15 19.55 -2.30
C PHE A 28 2.38 20.18 -1.64
N TYR A 29 3.25 19.37 -1.05
CA TYR A 29 4.31 19.79 -0.15
C TYR A 29 5.70 19.64 -0.77
N PHE A 30 6.06 18.47 -1.30
CA PHE A 30 7.41 18.25 -1.86
C PHE A 30 7.58 18.80 -3.28
N LYS A 31 7.39 20.10 -3.44
CA LYS A 31 7.55 20.84 -4.70
C LYS A 31 8.45 22.06 -4.52
N ARG A 32 9.10 22.50 -5.60
CA ARG A 32 10.01 23.66 -5.59
C ARG A 32 9.42 24.91 -4.92
N SER A 33 8.13 25.19 -5.14
CA SER A 33 7.44 26.34 -4.54
C SER A 33 7.26 26.28 -3.01
N ARG A 34 7.63 25.16 -2.38
CA ARG A 34 7.59 24.94 -0.92
C ARG A 34 8.99 24.77 -0.32
N LYS A 35 10.03 24.81 -1.15
CA LYS A 35 11.42 24.73 -0.71
C LYS A 35 11.70 25.90 0.27
N PRO A 36 12.37 25.65 1.40
CA PRO A 36 12.75 26.72 2.32
C PRO A 36 13.57 27.81 1.61
N GLU A 37 13.26 29.08 1.86
CA GLU A 37 13.97 30.21 1.23
C GLU A 37 15.48 30.16 1.50
N LEU A 38 15.86 29.82 2.74
CA LEU A 38 17.26 29.67 3.14
C LEU A 38 18.01 28.57 2.37
N ALA A 39 17.31 27.60 1.78
CA ALA A 39 17.94 26.58 0.95
C ALA A 39 18.48 27.13 -0.37
N GLY A 40 17.98 28.29 -0.83
CA GLY A 40 18.36 28.91 -2.10
C GLY A 40 18.29 27.91 -3.27
N ASP A 41 19.34 27.90 -4.08
CA ASP A 41 19.45 27.01 -5.26
C ASP A 41 20.07 25.64 -4.93
N ALA A 42 20.28 25.31 -3.65
CA ALA A 42 20.90 24.04 -3.28
C ALA A 42 20.06 22.85 -3.72
N THR A 43 20.66 21.93 -4.47
CA THR A 43 20.04 20.68 -4.94
C THR A 43 20.40 19.48 -4.08
N ASN A 44 21.40 19.59 -3.20
CA ASN A 44 21.84 18.53 -2.30
C ASN A 44 21.84 19.00 -0.84
N CYS A 45 21.49 18.11 0.09
CA CYS A 45 21.44 18.43 1.52
C CYS A 45 22.81 18.84 2.07
N LEU A 46 23.92 18.26 1.60
CA LEU A 46 25.25 18.53 2.13
C LEU A 46 25.77 19.94 1.80
N SER A 47 25.23 20.58 0.78
CA SER A 47 25.56 21.97 0.38
C SER A 47 24.46 22.98 0.76
N CYS A 48 23.36 22.51 1.35
CA CYS A 48 22.18 23.33 1.63
C CYS A 48 22.36 24.22 2.88
N PRO A 49 22.22 25.55 2.79
CA PRO A 49 22.34 26.42 3.97
C PRO A 49 21.23 26.20 5.01
N ALA A 50 20.08 25.65 4.60
CA ALA A 50 18.97 25.33 5.49
C ALA A 50 19.08 23.94 6.15
N GLU A 51 20.14 23.17 5.89
CA GLU A 51 20.28 21.76 6.29
C GLU A 51 20.01 21.52 7.77
N THR A 52 20.58 22.36 8.64
CA THR A 52 20.53 22.18 10.09
C THR A 52 19.12 22.29 10.68
N GLU A 53 18.26 23.10 10.07
CA GLU A 53 16.87 23.30 10.48
C GLU A 53 15.87 22.47 9.65
N CYS A 54 16.28 22.03 8.45
CA CYS A 54 15.42 21.30 7.53
C CYS A 54 15.05 19.92 8.08
N GLN A 55 13.75 19.63 8.15
CA GLN A 55 13.32 18.36 8.71
C GLN A 55 13.71 17.13 7.85
N TYR A 56 13.97 17.37 6.57
CA TYR A 56 14.28 16.38 5.55
C TYR A 56 15.78 16.33 5.19
N SER A 57 16.66 16.85 6.05
CA SER A 57 18.10 16.72 5.85
C SER A 57 18.50 15.25 5.79
N ALA A 58 19.02 14.81 4.63
CA ALA A 58 19.51 13.45 4.45
C ALA A 58 20.67 13.13 5.41
N LYS A 59 21.57 14.10 5.64
CA LYS A 59 22.67 13.98 6.62
C LYS A 59 22.10 13.70 8.01
N ARG A 60 21.13 14.49 8.44
CA ARG A 60 20.53 14.32 9.76
C ARG A 60 19.81 12.97 9.90
N ILE A 61 19.04 12.59 8.88
CA ILE A 61 18.28 11.33 8.85
C ILE A 61 19.22 10.12 8.88
N TYR A 62 20.19 10.04 7.97
CA TYR A 62 21.03 8.84 7.82
C TYR A 62 22.23 8.81 8.77
N TYR A 63 22.84 9.95 9.06
CA TYR A 63 24.01 10.01 9.94
C TYR A 63 23.64 10.29 11.40
N ASP A 64 23.08 11.47 11.70
CA ASP A 64 22.90 11.90 13.09
C ASP A 64 21.88 11.06 13.86
N MET A 65 20.78 10.68 13.20
CA MET A 65 19.71 9.91 13.82
C MET A 65 19.99 8.40 13.86
N LEU A 66 20.81 7.88 12.92
CA LEU A 66 20.99 6.44 12.71
C LEU A 66 22.47 6.01 12.86
N LEU A 67 23.33 6.28 11.86
CA LEU A 67 24.69 5.72 11.84
C LEU A 67 25.52 6.15 13.06
N LYS A 68 25.42 7.42 13.47
CA LYS A 68 26.13 7.95 14.65
C LYS A 68 25.69 7.27 15.95
N LYS A 69 24.48 6.70 15.99
CA LYS A 69 23.95 5.93 17.12
C LYS A 69 24.25 4.42 17.01
N GLY A 70 25.04 4.01 16.01
CA GLY A 70 25.45 2.62 15.80
C GLY A 70 24.51 1.82 14.89
N THR A 71 23.49 2.43 14.29
CA THR A 71 22.60 1.72 13.35
C THR A 71 23.23 1.62 11.96
N THR A 72 23.60 0.41 11.56
CA THR A 72 24.14 0.09 10.22
C THR A 72 23.14 -0.63 9.32
N SER A 73 22.03 -1.13 9.88
CA SER A 73 20.97 -1.80 9.14
C SER A 73 20.08 -0.81 8.36
N TRP A 74 18.98 -1.30 7.80
CA TRP A 74 18.01 -0.47 7.09
C TRP A 74 17.61 0.77 7.93
N PRO A 75 17.52 1.97 7.33
CA PRO A 75 17.72 2.27 5.91
C PRO A 75 19.17 2.62 5.52
N VAL A 76 20.14 2.61 6.46
CA VAL A 76 21.54 3.02 6.19
C VAL A 76 22.22 2.08 5.19
N SER A 77 22.03 0.77 5.35
CA SER A 77 22.57 -0.25 4.44
C SER A 77 22.05 -0.16 3.00
N ILE A 78 20.95 0.55 2.77
CA ILE A 78 20.40 0.80 1.44
C ILE A 78 21.13 1.96 0.75
N VAL A 79 21.61 2.94 1.51
CA VAL A 79 22.40 4.08 1.00
C VAL A 79 23.84 3.66 0.75
N VAL A 80 24.41 2.93 1.71
CA VAL A 80 25.74 2.35 1.61
C VAL A 80 25.64 0.86 1.87
N PRO A 81 25.59 0.03 0.81
CA PRO A 81 25.75 -1.40 0.95
C PRO A 81 27.05 -1.74 1.69
N ASP A 82 26.99 -2.75 2.54
CA ASP A 82 28.12 -3.27 3.32
C ASP A 82 28.73 -2.20 4.27
N ILE A 83 27.89 -1.32 4.82
CA ILE A 83 28.32 -0.28 5.77
C ILE A 83 28.82 -0.90 7.08
N GLU A 84 28.29 -2.06 7.46
CA GLU A 84 28.69 -2.83 8.64
C GLU A 84 30.11 -3.41 8.54
N GLU A 85 30.68 -3.51 7.34
CA GLU A 85 32.07 -3.93 7.13
C GLU A 85 33.08 -2.81 7.44
N CYS A 86 32.61 -1.58 7.69
CA CYS A 86 33.49 -0.47 8.03
C CYS A 86 34.16 -0.70 9.39
N ASN A 87 35.49 -0.61 9.39
CA ASN A 87 36.32 -0.81 10.58
C ASN A 87 36.18 0.29 11.67
N SER A 88 35.53 1.41 11.35
CA SER A 88 35.32 2.52 12.28
C SER A 88 34.10 3.36 11.89
N LEU A 89 33.55 4.10 12.85
CA LEU A 89 32.49 5.07 12.60
C LEU A 89 32.93 6.19 11.63
N GLU A 90 34.20 6.58 11.65
CA GLU A 90 34.70 7.63 10.75
C GLU A 90 34.73 7.12 9.30
N THR A 91 35.26 5.91 9.06
CA THR A 91 35.22 5.28 7.73
C THR A 91 33.79 5.11 7.22
N ALA A 92 32.87 4.70 8.10
CA ALA A 92 31.45 4.55 7.76
C ALA A 92 30.82 5.91 7.41
N ARG A 93 31.12 6.94 8.21
CA ARG A 93 30.66 8.32 7.97
C ARG A 93 31.18 8.84 6.64
N GLU A 94 32.45 8.67 6.32
CA GLU A 94 33.03 9.11 5.05
C GLU A 94 32.32 8.47 3.85
N ARG A 95 32.12 7.15 3.87
CA ARG A 95 31.38 6.43 2.82
C ARG A 95 29.94 6.93 2.70
N LEU A 96 29.27 7.17 3.83
CA LEU A 96 27.91 7.70 3.84
C LEU A 96 27.86 9.13 3.28
N MET A 97 28.74 10.03 3.71
CA MET A 97 28.79 11.39 3.20
C MET A 97 29.13 11.43 1.71
N GLN A 98 30.02 10.55 1.24
CA GLN A 98 30.30 10.40 -0.19
C GLN A 98 29.03 10.04 -0.96
N LYS A 99 28.26 9.06 -0.49
CA LYS A 99 27.02 8.63 -1.14
C LYS A 99 25.92 9.68 -1.07
N LEU A 100 25.76 10.35 0.06
CA LEU A 100 24.81 11.47 0.19
C LEU A 100 25.24 12.69 -0.64
N GLY A 101 26.53 12.87 -0.90
CA GLY A 101 27.03 13.95 -1.75
C GLY A 101 26.77 13.74 -3.24
N GLU A 102 26.38 12.54 -3.67
CA GLU A 102 26.01 12.28 -5.06
C GLU A 102 24.76 13.10 -5.44
N ASP A 103 24.83 13.81 -6.55
CA ASP A 103 23.75 14.62 -7.08
C ASP A 103 23.74 14.61 -8.61
N TYR A 104 22.63 15.02 -9.21
CA TYR A 104 22.51 15.19 -10.66
C TYR A 104 22.22 16.64 -11.04
N THR A 105 22.66 16.97 -12.25
CA THR A 105 22.48 18.30 -12.84
C THR A 105 21.53 18.22 -14.03
N ALA A 106 21.15 19.37 -14.58
CA ALA A 106 20.24 19.44 -15.72
C ALA A 106 20.85 18.90 -17.02
N GLU A 107 22.18 18.75 -17.08
CA GLU A 107 22.91 18.21 -18.23
C GLU A 107 22.93 16.69 -18.29
N MET A 108 22.60 16.01 -17.18
CA MET A 108 22.55 14.55 -17.14
C MET A 108 21.31 14.02 -17.90
N SER A 109 21.45 12.89 -18.58
CA SER A 109 20.31 12.28 -19.26
C SER A 109 19.31 11.71 -18.25
N GLN A 110 18.03 11.67 -18.62
CA GLN A 110 17.00 11.08 -17.76
C GLN A 110 17.30 9.61 -17.44
N GLY A 111 17.85 8.85 -18.39
CA GLY A 111 18.26 7.47 -18.17
C GLY A 111 19.37 7.33 -17.12
N ASP A 112 20.34 8.26 -17.10
CA ASP A 112 21.39 8.26 -16.07
C ASP A 112 20.82 8.65 -14.69
N ILE A 113 19.91 9.61 -14.66
CA ILE A 113 19.21 10.02 -13.43
C ILE A 113 18.41 8.85 -12.86
N ASP A 114 17.67 8.13 -13.69
CA ASP A 114 16.80 7.02 -13.26
C ASP A 114 17.57 5.71 -13.00
N SER A 115 18.83 5.62 -13.44
CA SER A 115 19.66 4.43 -13.26
C SER A 115 19.96 4.10 -11.80
N ARG A 116 19.84 5.08 -10.89
CA ARG A 116 20.14 4.92 -9.46
C ARG A 116 19.42 5.95 -8.58
N PRO A 117 19.24 5.65 -7.29
CA PRO A 117 18.74 6.61 -6.31
C PRO A 117 19.79 7.67 -5.92
N TRP A 118 19.31 8.86 -5.54
CA TRP A 118 20.13 10.03 -5.16
C TRP A 118 19.81 10.45 -3.72
N TYR A 119 20.26 9.68 -2.74
CA TYR A 119 19.76 9.75 -1.36
C TYR A 119 20.01 11.06 -0.63
N GLY A 120 20.99 11.88 -1.05
CA GLY A 120 21.22 13.20 -0.46
C GLY A 120 20.61 14.36 -1.22
N ARG A 121 19.96 14.12 -2.36
CA ARG A 121 19.29 15.16 -3.13
C ARG A 121 18.15 15.79 -2.31
N CYS A 122 17.98 17.09 -2.46
CA CYS A 122 16.90 17.86 -1.85
C CYS A 122 15.54 17.31 -2.31
N VAL A 123 14.69 16.93 -1.36
CA VAL A 123 13.34 16.38 -1.63
C VAL A 123 12.42 17.35 -2.38
N TYR A 124 12.70 18.66 -2.36
CA TYR A 124 11.94 19.67 -3.12
C TYR A 124 12.47 19.87 -4.56
N GLU A 125 13.67 19.36 -4.86
CA GLU A 125 14.32 19.39 -6.18
C GLU A 125 14.35 18.02 -6.86
N ALA A 126 13.90 16.98 -6.15
CA ALA A 126 13.72 15.65 -6.69
C ALA A 126 12.55 15.65 -7.69
N GLY A 127 12.67 14.87 -8.76
CA GLY A 127 11.62 14.70 -9.78
C GLY A 127 10.43 13.84 -9.32
N ASN A 128 10.14 13.79 -8.02
CA ASN A 128 9.02 13.01 -7.48
C ASN A 128 7.69 13.66 -7.84
N ASP A 129 6.74 12.88 -8.36
CA ASP A 129 5.37 13.30 -8.65
C ASP A 129 4.31 12.51 -7.86
N VAL A 130 4.76 11.64 -6.94
CA VAL A 130 3.88 10.85 -6.06
C VAL A 130 3.08 11.78 -5.14
N CYS A 131 1.77 11.54 -5.02
CA CYS A 131 0.90 12.32 -4.14
C CYS A 131 1.33 12.18 -2.67
N ASP A 132 1.36 13.31 -1.95
CA ASP A 132 1.55 13.33 -0.49
C ASP A 132 0.23 13.29 0.29
N ASP A 133 -0.90 13.54 -0.38
CA ASP A 133 -2.25 13.25 0.10
C ASP A 133 -3.13 12.81 -1.09
N GLN A 134 -3.69 11.62 -1.01
CA GLN A 134 -4.66 11.10 -1.98
C GLN A 134 -5.78 10.37 -1.27
N THR A 135 -7.01 10.67 -1.68
CA THR A 135 -8.22 9.95 -1.28
C THR A 135 -8.84 9.30 -2.51
N VAL A 136 -9.15 8.01 -2.39
CA VAL A 136 -9.85 7.21 -3.39
C VAL A 136 -11.16 6.73 -2.78
N THR A 137 -12.26 6.94 -3.48
CA THR A 137 -13.57 6.40 -3.10
C THR A 137 -14.02 5.41 -4.17
N ILE A 138 -14.36 4.21 -3.72
CA ILE A 138 -14.84 3.10 -4.55
C ILE A 138 -16.25 2.76 -4.09
N THR A 139 -17.18 2.62 -5.02
CA THR A 139 -18.57 2.23 -4.74
C THR A 139 -18.93 0.93 -5.45
N TRP A 140 -19.87 0.22 -4.86
CA TRP A 140 -20.54 -0.95 -5.41
C TRP A 140 -22.04 -0.73 -5.31
N GLU A 141 -22.76 -0.92 -6.42
CA GLU A 141 -24.22 -0.84 -6.41
C GLU A 141 -24.86 -2.09 -5.81
N GLU A 142 -26.11 -1.97 -5.40
CA GLU A 142 -26.94 -3.12 -5.07
C GLU A 142 -27.19 -3.98 -6.33
N ASP A 143 -27.06 -5.30 -6.19
CA ASP A 143 -27.37 -6.24 -7.26
C ASP A 143 -28.15 -7.47 -6.78
N THR A 144 -28.84 -8.09 -7.73
CA THR A 144 -29.58 -9.33 -7.49
C THR A 144 -28.66 -10.51 -7.77
N LEU A 145 -28.51 -11.39 -6.78
CA LEU A 145 -27.72 -12.61 -6.95
C LEU A 145 -28.48 -13.62 -7.82
N PRO A 146 -27.78 -14.37 -8.70
CA PRO A 146 -28.38 -15.45 -9.46
C PRO A 146 -29.07 -16.45 -8.53
N GLU A 147 -30.20 -17.02 -8.95
CA GLU A 147 -30.80 -18.13 -8.23
C GLU A 147 -29.84 -19.32 -8.26
N THR A 148 -29.32 -19.73 -7.11
CA THR A 148 -28.53 -20.94 -7.01
C THR A 148 -29.49 -22.14 -6.96
N ASN A 149 -29.23 -23.17 -7.77
CA ASN A 149 -30.01 -24.43 -7.82
C ASN A 149 -29.95 -25.27 -6.52
N ALA A 150 -29.42 -24.72 -5.42
CA ALA A 150 -29.33 -25.38 -4.14
C ALA A 150 -30.69 -25.32 -3.39
N GLY A 151 -31.56 -26.27 -3.73
CA GLY A 151 -32.78 -26.58 -2.97
C GLY A 151 -34.08 -26.39 -3.76
N SER A 152 -34.39 -27.38 -4.61
CA SER A 152 -35.76 -27.64 -5.06
C SER A 152 -36.60 -28.03 -3.84
N GLY A 153 -37.33 -27.06 -3.30
CA GLY A 153 -38.19 -27.21 -2.14
C GLY A 153 -39.32 -26.21 -2.23
N ASN A 154 -40.51 -26.72 -2.58
CA ASN A 154 -41.86 -26.16 -2.54
C ASN A 154 -42.04 -24.64 -2.78
N GLY A 155 -42.41 -24.29 -4.02
CA GLY A 155 -43.63 -23.54 -4.39
C GLY A 155 -43.97 -22.17 -3.78
N GLY A 156 -43.18 -21.64 -2.85
CA GLY A 156 -43.35 -20.28 -2.31
C GLY A 156 -42.63 -19.25 -3.18
N HIS A 157 -43.20 -18.05 -3.30
CA HIS A 157 -42.52 -16.90 -3.91
C HIS A 157 -41.20 -16.63 -3.15
N LYS A 158 -40.07 -17.12 -3.67
CA LYS A 158 -38.75 -16.83 -3.11
C LYS A 158 -38.43 -15.38 -3.47
N ARG A 159 -38.31 -14.52 -2.46
CA ARG A 159 -37.78 -13.17 -2.67
C ARG A 159 -36.37 -13.29 -3.26
N PRO A 160 -36.03 -12.51 -4.30
CA PRO A 160 -34.67 -12.50 -4.84
C PRO A 160 -33.66 -12.23 -3.73
N LYS A 161 -32.54 -12.96 -3.74
CA LYS A 161 -31.43 -12.65 -2.85
C LYS A 161 -30.73 -11.41 -3.39
N VAL A 162 -30.84 -10.32 -2.66
CA VAL A 162 -30.20 -9.04 -3.01
C VAL A 162 -28.93 -8.87 -2.19
N ARG A 163 -27.87 -8.43 -2.83
CA ARG A 163 -26.63 -8.01 -2.19
C ARG A 163 -26.58 -6.50 -2.20
N HIS A 164 -26.57 -5.91 -1.00
CA HIS A 164 -26.58 -4.46 -0.83
C HIS A 164 -25.33 -3.79 -1.38
N GLY A 165 -25.51 -2.55 -1.82
CA GLY A 165 -24.41 -1.67 -2.17
C GLY A 165 -23.48 -1.40 -0.98
N LYS A 166 -22.24 -1.04 -1.30
CA LYS A 166 -21.21 -0.71 -0.30
C LYS A 166 -20.27 0.34 -0.86
N SER A 167 -19.50 0.97 0.03
CA SER A 167 -18.48 1.95 -0.35
C SER A 167 -17.21 1.73 0.47
N ALA A 168 -16.07 2.04 -0.13
CA ALA A 168 -14.77 2.07 0.54
C ALA A 168 -14.11 3.41 0.27
N THR A 169 -13.44 3.96 1.28
CA THR A 169 -12.55 5.11 1.12
C THR A 169 -11.16 4.72 1.57
N ILE A 170 -10.19 4.93 0.69
CA ILE A 170 -8.77 4.69 0.95
C ILE A 170 -8.09 6.05 0.92
N ARG A 171 -7.42 6.41 2.02
CA ARG A 171 -6.63 7.64 2.10
C ARG A 171 -5.18 7.30 2.37
N MET A 172 -4.30 7.77 1.49
CA MET A 172 -2.85 7.71 1.65
C MET A 172 -2.36 9.11 1.97
N VAL A 173 -1.57 9.24 3.02
CA VAL A 173 -1.03 10.53 3.46
C VAL A 173 0.43 10.35 3.90
N ALA A 174 1.31 11.23 3.44
CA ALA A 174 2.73 11.19 3.75
C ALA A 174 3.03 11.65 5.19
N PHE A 175 2.26 12.60 5.70
CA PHE A 175 2.46 13.18 7.04
C PHE A 175 1.56 12.51 8.07
N THR A 176 2.13 11.57 8.81
CA THR A 176 1.45 10.83 9.87
C THR A 176 2.46 10.37 10.92
N GLU A 177 2.05 10.35 12.18
CA GLU A 177 2.82 9.68 13.25
C GLU A 177 2.87 8.15 13.02
N LYS A 178 1.81 7.61 12.42
CA LYS A 178 1.61 6.19 12.18
C LYS A 178 2.27 5.73 10.88
N ILE A 179 3.60 5.87 10.82
CA ILE A 179 4.42 5.45 9.68
C ILE A 179 4.41 3.92 9.57
N CYS A 180 4.20 3.40 8.36
CA CYS A 180 4.09 1.97 8.07
C CYS A 180 2.95 1.23 8.80
N GLU A 181 2.02 1.96 9.42
CA GLU A 181 0.82 1.41 10.04
C GLU A 181 -0.41 1.66 9.18
N ARG A 182 -1.28 0.65 9.09
CA ARG A 182 -2.59 0.76 8.45
C ARG A 182 -3.66 0.91 9.51
N ARG A 183 -4.56 1.86 9.30
CA ARG A 183 -5.77 2.05 10.11
C ARG A 183 -6.97 1.73 9.25
N THR A 184 -7.82 0.82 9.71
CA THR A 184 -9.02 0.41 8.97
C THR A 184 -10.23 0.47 9.88
N ARG A 185 -11.33 1.00 9.34
CA ARG A 185 -12.64 0.91 9.97
C ARG A 185 -13.61 0.23 9.01
N VAL A 186 -14.36 -0.74 9.50
CA VAL A 186 -15.39 -1.44 8.75
C VAL A 186 -16.71 -1.25 9.48
N TYR A 187 -17.68 -0.66 8.79
CA TYR A 187 -19.01 -0.39 9.32
C TYR A 187 -19.99 -1.43 8.79
N GLY A 188 -20.72 -2.07 9.70
CA GLY A 188 -21.76 -3.04 9.38
C GLY A 188 -23.09 -2.66 10.02
N THR A 189 -24.13 -3.39 9.67
CA THR A 189 -25.49 -3.17 10.22
C THR A 189 -25.66 -3.61 11.67
N LYS A 190 -24.71 -4.41 12.20
CA LYS A 190 -24.77 -4.99 13.55
C LYS A 190 -23.60 -4.57 14.44
N GLY A 191 -22.66 -3.78 13.92
CA GLY A 191 -21.45 -3.44 14.63
C GLY A 191 -20.43 -2.73 13.76
N GLU A 192 -19.30 -2.40 14.39
CA GLU A 192 -18.13 -1.82 13.71
C GLU A 192 -16.86 -2.58 14.09
N LEU A 193 -15.90 -2.60 13.17
CA LEU A 193 -14.54 -3.07 13.41
C LEU A 193 -13.57 -1.91 13.25
N GLU A 194 -12.58 -1.82 14.14
CA GLU A 194 -11.45 -0.91 14.02
C GLU A 194 -10.14 -1.69 14.18
N THR A 195 -9.13 -1.37 13.37
CA THR A 195 -7.78 -1.90 13.54
C THR A 195 -6.71 -0.83 13.29
N ASP A 196 -5.63 -0.92 14.04
CA ASP A 196 -4.45 -0.04 14.02
C ASP A 196 -3.15 -0.82 13.76
N SER A 197 -3.24 -1.94 13.03
CA SER A 197 -2.15 -2.90 12.78
C SER A 197 -1.67 -3.70 14.00
N SER A 198 -2.05 -3.32 15.22
CA SER A 198 -1.68 -4.05 16.45
C SER A 198 -2.87 -4.73 17.11
N THR A 199 -4.06 -4.13 17.00
CA THR A 199 -5.28 -4.58 17.64
C THR A 199 -6.44 -4.64 16.65
N ILE A 200 -7.46 -5.42 17.00
CA ILE A 200 -8.75 -5.43 16.33
C ILE A 200 -9.81 -5.20 17.40
N ARG A 201 -10.48 -4.05 17.35
CA ARG A 201 -11.61 -3.72 18.22
C ARG A 201 -12.91 -4.03 17.50
N ILE A 202 -13.77 -4.79 18.16
CA ILE A 202 -15.08 -5.23 17.65
C ILE A 202 -16.13 -4.61 18.55
N TYR A 203 -17.06 -3.84 17.98
CA TYR A 203 -18.18 -3.27 18.71
C TYR A 203 -19.51 -3.88 18.25
N ASN A 204 -20.32 -4.36 19.20
CA ASN A 204 -21.62 -4.95 18.92
C ASN A 204 -22.73 -3.94 19.27
N PHE A 205 -23.55 -3.57 18.28
CA PHE A 205 -24.62 -2.60 18.50
C PHE A 205 -25.78 -3.13 19.36
N ALA A 206 -26.02 -4.44 19.35
CA ALA A 206 -27.12 -5.04 20.11
C ALA A 206 -26.82 -5.12 21.61
N SER A 207 -25.58 -5.44 22.00
CA SER A 207 -25.18 -5.46 23.41
C SER A 207 -24.61 -4.14 23.91
N GLY A 208 -24.10 -3.29 23.01
CA GLY A 208 -23.37 -2.07 23.37
C GLY A 208 -21.94 -2.34 23.88
N GLU A 209 -21.45 -3.56 23.74
CA GLU A 209 -20.15 -4.00 24.25
C GLU A 209 -19.06 -3.98 23.17
N ALA A 210 -17.81 -3.82 23.63
CA ALA A 210 -16.62 -3.91 22.79
C ALA A 210 -15.70 -5.04 23.25
N GLU A 211 -15.15 -5.79 22.30
CA GLU A 211 -14.05 -6.73 22.51
C GLU A 211 -12.80 -6.23 21.76
N THR A 212 -11.63 -6.40 22.36
CA THR A 212 -10.35 -6.08 21.69
C THR A 212 -9.50 -7.32 21.58
N LEU A 213 -9.26 -7.76 20.35
CA LEU A 213 -8.35 -8.84 20.02
C LEU A 213 -6.95 -8.29 19.77
N ARG A 214 -5.94 -9.05 20.20
CA ARG A 214 -4.52 -8.76 19.99
C ARG A 214 -3.87 -9.93 19.26
N PRO A 215 -3.86 -9.92 17.91
CA PRO A 215 -3.25 -10.99 17.14
C PRO A 215 -1.77 -11.16 17.48
N HIS A 216 -1.27 -12.39 17.33
CA HIS A 216 0.16 -12.64 17.46
C HIS A 216 0.93 -11.91 16.37
N LEU A 217 1.91 -11.11 16.77
CA LEU A 217 2.86 -10.46 15.87
C LEU A 217 4.02 -11.42 15.64
N ALA A 218 4.09 -11.99 14.43
CA ALA A 218 5.23 -12.80 14.04
C ALA A 218 6.47 -11.91 13.87
N GLU A 219 7.64 -12.45 14.22
CA GLU A 219 8.91 -11.76 14.03
C GLU A 219 9.24 -11.60 12.53
N GLY A 220 10.02 -10.56 12.21
CA GLY A 220 10.54 -10.31 10.86
C GLY A 220 10.01 -9.03 10.19
N GLY A 221 10.31 -8.90 8.90
CA GLY A 221 9.93 -7.75 8.08
C GLY A 221 8.40 -7.57 7.98
N HIS A 222 7.97 -6.30 7.91
CA HIS A 222 6.56 -5.93 7.69
C HIS A 222 5.56 -6.54 8.69
N GLY A 223 5.94 -6.66 9.97
CA GLY A 223 5.08 -7.24 11.02
C GLY A 223 4.89 -8.75 10.90
N GLY A 224 5.83 -9.44 10.25
CA GLY A 224 5.79 -10.89 10.01
C GLY A 224 4.98 -11.30 8.77
N GLY A 225 4.44 -10.34 8.03
CA GLY A 225 3.67 -10.58 6.80
C GLY A 225 4.45 -11.35 5.73
N ASP A 226 5.73 -11.03 5.56
CA ASP A 226 6.60 -11.67 4.56
C ASP A 226 6.75 -13.17 4.83
N GLY A 227 7.07 -13.54 6.08
CA GLY A 227 7.17 -14.93 6.50
C GLY A 227 5.83 -15.67 6.41
N GLY A 228 4.73 -14.98 6.69
CA GLY A 228 3.37 -15.51 6.51
C GLY A 228 3.07 -15.85 5.06
N LEU A 229 3.33 -14.93 4.13
CA LEU A 229 3.11 -15.13 2.69
C LEU A 229 4.00 -16.24 2.13
N ALA A 230 5.29 -16.25 2.48
CA ALA A 230 6.22 -17.30 2.05
C ALA A 230 5.76 -18.69 2.54
N ARG A 231 5.32 -18.79 3.79
CA ARG A 231 4.77 -20.03 4.35
C ARG A 231 3.52 -20.48 3.60
N GLN A 232 2.56 -19.59 3.35
CA GLN A 232 1.34 -19.93 2.61
C GLN A 232 1.65 -20.40 1.18
N PHE A 233 2.64 -19.78 0.53
CA PHE A 233 3.08 -20.20 -0.80
C PHE A 233 3.69 -21.62 -0.79
N VAL A 234 4.56 -21.92 0.17
CA VAL A 234 5.14 -23.27 0.32
C VAL A 234 4.07 -24.31 0.62
N LEU A 235 3.09 -24.00 1.48
CA LEU A 235 1.96 -24.89 1.77
C LEU A 235 1.11 -25.16 0.51
N ALA A 236 0.90 -24.14 -0.33
CA ALA A 236 0.21 -24.32 -1.60
C ALA A 236 0.97 -25.27 -2.55
N ILE A 237 2.31 -25.14 -2.63
CA ILE A 237 3.14 -26.05 -3.43
C ILE A 237 3.05 -27.48 -2.90
N ASP A 238 3.17 -27.66 -1.59
CA ASP A 238 3.09 -28.99 -0.95
C ASP A 238 1.72 -29.65 -1.19
N ALA A 239 0.63 -28.90 -1.08
CA ALA A 239 -0.71 -29.38 -1.36
C ALA A 239 -0.86 -29.89 -2.80
N VAL A 240 -0.26 -29.19 -3.77
CA VAL A 240 -0.29 -29.60 -5.18
C VAL A 240 0.62 -30.80 -5.44
N LYS A 241 1.88 -30.73 -5.00
CA LYS A 241 2.92 -31.69 -5.38
C LYS A 241 2.80 -33.02 -4.63
N ASN A 242 2.39 -32.97 -3.36
CA ASN A 242 2.43 -34.12 -2.47
C ASN A 242 1.03 -34.60 -2.04
N ASN A 243 0.00 -33.74 -2.09
CA ASN A 243 -1.35 -34.07 -1.61
C ASN A 243 -2.42 -34.11 -2.72
N GLY A 244 -2.01 -33.95 -4.00
CA GLY A 244 -2.90 -34.12 -5.15
C GLY A 244 -3.94 -33.01 -5.35
N MET A 245 -3.82 -31.89 -4.65
CA MET A 245 -4.71 -30.75 -4.80
C MET A 245 -4.49 -30.06 -6.15
N SER A 246 -5.53 -29.53 -6.78
CA SER A 246 -5.37 -28.69 -7.97
C SER A 246 -4.67 -27.38 -7.63
N VAL A 247 -3.98 -26.76 -8.61
CA VAL A 247 -3.31 -25.46 -8.42
C VAL A 247 -4.32 -24.38 -7.99
N ASP A 248 -5.50 -24.33 -8.62
CA ASP A 248 -6.53 -23.35 -8.33
C ASP A 248 -7.07 -23.48 -6.90
N GLU A 249 -7.30 -24.71 -6.45
CA GLU A 249 -7.78 -25.00 -5.10
C GLU A 249 -6.72 -24.66 -4.05
N ALA A 250 -5.45 -25.04 -4.28
CA ALA A 250 -4.35 -24.74 -3.38
C ALA A 250 -4.13 -23.22 -3.26
N GLN A 251 -4.15 -22.52 -4.39
CA GLN A 251 -4.01 -21.07 -4.41
C GLN A 251 -5.13 -20.36 -3.64
N ARG A 252 -6.39 -20.76 -3.84
CA ARG A 252 -7.53 -20.19 -3.10
C ARG A 252 -7.49 -20.52 -1.61
N THR A 253 -7.03 -21.71 -1.26
CA THR A 253 -7.04 -22.22 0.12
C THR A 253 -5.92 -21.60 0.96
N PHE A 254 -4.68 -21.63 0.46
CA PHE A 254 -3.49 -21.22 1.21
C PHE A 254 -3.12 -19.76 0.95
N VAL A 255 -2.98 -19.36 -0.32
CA VAL A 255 -2.57 -17.99 -0.67
C VAL A 255 -3.73 -17.01 -0.48
N GLY A 256 -4.96 -17.45 -0.74
CA GLY A 256 -6.17 -16.67 -0.47
C GLY A 256 -6.53 -15.64 -1.53
N CYS A 257 -5.83 -15.60 -2.68
CA CYS A 257 -6.17 -14.80 -3.85
C CYS A 257 -5.87 -15.54 -5.15
N THR A 258 -6.63 -15.25 -6.19
CA THR A 258 -6.39 -15.72 -7.57
C THR A 258 -5.49 -14.76 -8.34
N LEU A 259 -4.89 -15.19 -9.46
CA LEU A 259 -4.16 -14.28 -10.36
C LEU A 259 -5.07 -13.13 -10.82
N GLU A 260 -6.32 -13.45 -11.13
CA GLU A 260 -7.32 -12.48 -11.54
C GLU A 260 -7.62 -11.44 -10.43
N ASP A 261 -7.67 -11.85 -9.15
CA ASP A 261 -7.79 -10.91 -8.03
C ASP A 261 -6.60 -9.92 -7.98
N VAL A 262 -5.39 -10.40 -8.29
CA VAL A 262 -4.18 -9.57 -8.33
C VAL A 262 -4.25 -8.57 -9.48
N ILE A 263 -4.62 -9.02 -10.69
CA ILE A 263 -4.78 -8.14 -11.86
C ILE A 263 -5.82 -7.05 -11.56
N ARG A 264 -6.98 -7.43 -11.03
CA ARG A 264 -8.04 -6.46 -10.67
C ARG A 264 -7.60 -5.46 -9.62
N SER A 265 -6.82 -5.88 -8.63
CA SER A 265 -6.27 -4.97 -7.62
C SER A 265 -5.32 -3.94 -8.21
N HIS A 266 -4.48 -4.32 -9.16
CA HIS A 266 -3.56 -3.40 -9.82
C HIS A 266 -4.29 -2.48 -10.81
N ALA A 267 -5.22 -3.04 -11.59
CA ALA A 267 -6.09 -2.28 -12.48
C ALA A 267 -6.86 -1.17 -11.74
N MET A 268 -7.32 -1.43 -10.51
CA MET A 268 -7.96 -0.41 -9.66
C MET A 268 -7.05 0.79 -9.37
N VAL A 269 -5.73 0.59 -9.25
CA VAL A 269 -4.77 1.68 -9.07
C VAL A 269 -4.75 2.58 -10.29
N PHE A 270 -4.71 2.00 -11.49
CA PHE A 270 -4.74 2.76 -12.74
C PHE A 270 -6.08 3.47 -12.95
N ALA A 271 -7.20 2.80 -12.67
CA ALA A 271 -8.52 3.42 -12.74
C ALA A 271 -8.65 4.62 -11.76
N ALA A 272 -8.09 4.50 -10.55
CA ALA A 272 -8.06 5.60 -9.60
C ALA A 272 -7.18 6.76 -10.09
N GLU A 273 -6.03 6.47 -10.70
CA GLU A 273 -5.15 7.50 -11.27
C GLU A 273 -5.79 8.20 -12.48
N ASP A 274 -6.48 7.47 -13.34
CA ASP A 274 -7.27 8.00 -14.45
C ASP A 274 -8.40 8.91 -13.97
N ALA A 275 -9.09 8.52 -12.89
CA ALA A 275 -10.11 9.35 -12.24
C ALA A 275 -9.49 10.67 -11.74
N ARG A 276 -8.33 10.59 -11.07
CA ARG A 276 -7.64 11.73 -10.48
C ARG A 276 -7.12 12.70 -11.55
N ARG A 277 -6.38 12.20 -12.54
CA ARG A 277 -5.78 13.01 -13.62
C ARG A 277 -6.84 13.58 -14.55
N GLY A 278 -7.91 12.83 -14.79
CA GLY A 278 -9.03 13.26 -15.63
C GLY A 278 -10.06 14.14 -14.93
N GLY A 279 -9.97 14.29 -13.59
CA GLY A 279 -10.97 15.04 -12.80
C GLY A 279 -12.39 14.50 -12.98
N ARG A 280 -12.54 13.17 -13.10
CA ARG A 280 -13.79 12.52 -13.50
C ARG A 280 -14.14 11.32 -12.62
N VAL A 281 -15.40 10.93 -12.64
CA VAL A 281 -15.83 9.63 -12.14
C VAL A 281 -15.52 8.59 -13.20
N VAL A 282 -14.86 7.51 -12.79
CA VAL A 282 -14.61 6.35 -13.65
C VAL A 282 -15.68 5.30 -13.40
N ASP A 283 -16.39 4.89 -14.46
CA ASP A 283 -17.18 3.65 -14.44
C ASP A 283 -16.21 2.46 -14.57
N TRP A 284 -16.28 1.54 -13.62
CA TRP A 284 -15.33 0.43 -13.54
C TRP A 284 -15.49 -0.57 -14.69
N ALA A 285 -16.72 -0.87 -15.11
CA ALA A 285 -16.95 -1.86 -16.14
C ALA A 285 -16.49 -1.34 -17.51
N GLU A 286 -16.87 -0.10 -17.84
CA GLU A 286 -16.44 0.55 -19.09
C GLU A 286 -14.92 0.71 -19.15
N TRP A 287 -14.31 1.14 -18.04
CA TRP A 287 -12.85 1.29 -17.95
C TRP A 287 -12.13 -0.04 -18.07
N TRP A 288 -12.62 -1.09 -17.40
CA TRP A 288 -12.04 -2.42 -17.46
C TRP A 288 -12.08 -3.00 -18.89
N ASP A 289 -13.22 -2.90 -19.55
CA ASP A 289 -13.36 -3.41 -20.92
C ASP A 289 -12.41 -2.68 -21.86
N LYS A 290 -12.32 -1.35 -21.76
CA LYS A 290 -11.44 -0.53 -22.60
C LYS A 290 -9.94 -0.71 -22.34
N GLU A 291 -9.52 -0.67 -21.08
CA GLU A 291 -8.09 -0.55 -20.72
C GLU A 291 -7.44 -1.90 -20.39
N VAL A 292 -8.23 -2.94 -20.10
CA VAL A 292 -7.70 -4.25 -19.69
C VAL A 292 -8.02 -5.36 -20.70
N LYS A 293 -9.25 -5.41 -21.24
CA LYS A 293 -9.61 -6.45 -22.22
C LYS A 293 -9.24 -6.10 -23.65
N GLY A 294 -9.29 -4.81 -24.02
CA GLY A 294 -9.06 -4.34 -25.39
C GLY A 294 -10.27 -4.58 -26.28
#